data_AF-Q0C567-F1
#
_entry.id   AF-Q0C567-F1
#
_cell.length_a   1.000
_cell.length_b   1.000
_cell.length_c   1.000
_cell.angle_alpha   90.00
_cell.angle_beta   90.00
_cell.angle_gamma   90.00
#
_symmetry.space_group_name_H-M   'P 1'
#
loop_
_entity.id
_entity.type
_entity.pdbx_description
1 polymer ?
#
loop_
_entity_poly.entity_id
_entity_poly.type
_entity_poly.pdbx_seq_one_letter_code
_entity_poly.pdbx_strand_id
1 'polypeptide(L)'
;MDLDKFEKLVRSAKQISSGEEPRQSHPFLDRSVHQSFPPKVRKLFDDGHCAEATFEACKFFDRRVAQASGISESGFTLMMKAFSEKNTIIKATLLQGESGENEQVGIKHIAAGMMSAMRNPKGHEYDLMDSPDVCLDQLSIISALMRQIESAHGDIF
;
A
#
# COMPACT_ATOMS: atom_id res chain seq x y z
N MET A 1 38.22 5.51 -34.15
CA MET A 1 36.76 5.36 -33.97
C MET A 1 36.13 6.60 -34.58
N ASP A 2 35.26 6.42 -35.57
CA ASP A 2 34.81 7.50 -36.47
C ASP A 2 33.55 8.16 -35.89
N LEU A 3 33.70 9.39 -35.39
CA LEU A 3 32.70 10.09 -34.57
C LEU A 3 31.39 10.31 -35.35
N ASP A 4 31.49 10.52 -36.66
CA ASP A 4 30.35 10.76 -37.55
C ASP A 4 29.49 9.50 -37.73
N LYS A 5 30.09 8.31 -37.65
CA LYS A 5 29.36 7.03 -37.70
C LYS A 5 28.62 6.77 -36.40
N PHE A 6 29.21 7.15 -35.27
CA PHE A 6 28.58 7.05 -33.95
C PHE A 6 27.37 8.00 -33.85
N GLU A 7 27.52 9.24 -34.32
CA GLU A 7 26.41 10.21 -34.30
C GLU A 7 25.23 9.77 -35.18
N LYS A 8 25.50 9.23 -36.37
CA LYS A 8 24.44 8.67 -37.24
C LYS A 8 23.73 7.48 -36.58
N LEU A 9 24.45 6.59 -35.91
CA LEU A 9 23.87 5.47 -35.16
C LEU A 9 22.94 5.96 -34.04
N VAL A 10 23.37 6.94 -33.25
CA VAL A 10 22.56 7.51 -32.16
C VAL A 10 21.30 8.21 -32.69
N ARG A 11 21.41 8.96 -33.79
CA ARG A 11 20.24 9.62 -34.42
C ARG A 11 19.26 8.60 -35.00
N SER A 12 19.77 7.53 -35.61
CA SER A 12 18.94 6.44 -36.16
C SER A 12 18.22 5.66 -35.04
N ALA A 13 18.90 5.40 -33.91
CA ALA A 13 18.30 4.75 -32.75
C ALA A 13 17.17 5.60 -32.12
N LYS A 14 17.33 6.92 -32.08
CA LYS A 14 16.31 7.86 -31.57
C LYS A 14 15.05 7.93 -32.45
N GLN A 15 15.17 7.66 -33.75
CA GLN A 15 14.02 7.54 -34.67
C GLN A 15 13.34 6.16 -34.61
N ILE A 16 14.07 5.12 -34.19
CA ILE A 16 13.50 3.79 -33.96
C ILE A 16 12.74 3.76 -32.62
N SER A 17 13.18 4.52 -31.61
CA SER A 17 12.51 4.63 -30.32
C SER A 17 11.29 5.57 -30.32
N SER A 18 10.87 6.13 -31.46
CA SER A 18 9.67 6.96 -31.58
C SER A 18 8.43 6.17 -32.03
N GLY A 19 8.52 4.84 -32.08
CA GLY A 19 7.31 4.02 -31.97
C GLY A 19 6.72 4.28 -30.58
N GLU A 20 5.43 4.62 -30.50
CA GLU A 20 4.72 4.61 -29.22
C GLU A 20 4.85 3.19 -28.65
N GLU A 21 5.79 2.99 -27.74
CA GLU A 21 5.76 1.86 -26.80
C GLU A 21 4.31 1.79 -26.29
N PRO A 22 3.62 0.64 -26.37
CA PRO A 22 2.27 0.54 -25.83
C PRO A 22 2.36 1.07 -24.41
N ARG A 23 1.62 2.14 -24.08
CA ARG A 23 1.72 2.81 -22.77
C ARG A 23 1.58 1.73 -21.71
N GLN A 24 2.71 1.26 -21.17
CA GLN A 24 2.69 0.29 -20.10
C GLN A 24 2.03 1.02 -18.95
N SER A 25 0.87 0.50 -18.57
CA SER A 25 0.13 1.01 -17.43
C SER A 25 1.04 0.93 -16.22
N HIS A 26 0.96 1.94 -15.36
CA HIS A 26 1.83 1.97 -14.18
C HIS A 26 1.47 0.77 -13.29
N PRO A 27 2.44 0.08 -12.65
CA PRO A 27 2.13 -1.08 -11.80
C PRO A 27 1.11 -0.78 -10.68
N PHE A 28 1.06 0.46 -10.20
CA PHE A 28 0.04 0.91 -9.24
C PHE A 28 -1.37 0.88 -9.81
N LEU A 29 -1.55 1.23 -11.08
CA LEU A 29 -2.84 1.16 -11.76
C LEU A 29 -3.22 -0.31 -11.98
N ASP A 30 -2.28 -1.13 -12.44
CA ASP A 30 -2.51 -2.55 -12.73
C ASP A 30 -2.90 -3.33 -11.46
N ARG A 31 -2.29 -2.99 -10.33
CA ARG A 31 -2.59 -3.60 -9.02
C ARG A 31 -3.67 -2.88 -8.23
N SER A 32 -4.32 -1.85 -8.81
CA SER A 32 -5.36 -1.06 -8.16
C SER A 32 -4.93 -0.56 -6.77
N VAL A 33 -3.70 -0.05 -6.68
CA VAL A 33 -3.15 0.54 -5.45
C VAL A 33 -3.97 1.77 -5.08
N HIS A 34 -4.28 1.93 -3.79
CA HIS A 34 -5.16 2.98 -3.31
C HIS A 34 -4.66 4.38 -3.67
N GLN A 35 -5.53 5.19 -4.29
CA GLN A 35 -5.18 6.55 -4.73
C GLN A 35 -4.85 7.50 -3.56
N SER A 36 -5.41 7.23 -2.39
CA SER A 36 -5.19 8.04 -1.19
C SER A 36 -3.80 7.93 -0.58
N PHE A 37 -2.97 6.98 -1.02
CA PHE A 37 -1.61 6.93 -0.51
C PHE A 37 -0.87 8.23 -0.79
N PRO A 38 -0.01 8.68 0.14
CA PRO A 38 0.83 9.85 -0.10
C PRO A 38 1.65 9.68 -1.38
N PRO A 39 1.89 10.74 -2.18
CA PRO A 39 2.70 10.66 -3.40
C PRO A 39 4.10 10.07 -3.16
N LYS A 40 4.61 10.19 -1.93
CA LYS A 40 5.87 9.59 -1.48
C LYS A 40 5.90 8.07 -1.62
N VAL A 41 4.79 7.37 -1.39
CA VAL A 41 4.73 5.89 -1.51
C VAL A 41 5.04 5.47 -2.94
N ARG A 42 4.41 6.14 -3.92
CA ARG A 42 4.66 5.89 -5.34
C ARG A 42 6.10 6.24 -5.71
N LYS A 43 6.58 7.41 -5.28
CA LYS A 43 7.96 7.82 -5.56
C LYS A 43 8.98 6.81 -5.04
N LEU A 44 8.82 6.32 -3.81
CA LEU A 44 9.71 5.31 -3.23
C LEU A 44 9.69 4.02 -4.05
N PHE A 45 8.51 3.56 -4.48
CA PHE A 45 8.41 2.40 -5.35
C PHE A 45 9.13 2.60 -6.70
N ASP A 46 8.89 3.74 -7.36
CA ASP A 46 9.48 4.08 -8.66
C ASP A 46 11.01 4.19 -8.58
N ASP A 47 11.53 4.66 -7.43
CA ASP A 47 12.96 4.78 -7.13
C ASP A 47 13.59 3.44 -6.68
N GLY A 48 12.81 2.34 -6.60
CA GLY A 48 13.28 1.01 -6.20
C GLY A 48 13.31 0.77 -4.68
N HIS A 49 12.89 1.75 -3.88
CA HIS A 49 12.81 1.71 -2.42
C HIS A 49 11.55 0.97 -1.92
N CYS A 50 11.41 -0.29 -2.32
CA CYS A 50 10.23 -1.12 -2.06
C CYS A 50 9.90 -1.29 -0.58
N ALA A 51 10.91 -1.53 0.26
CA ALA A 51 10.72 -1.70 1.70
C ALA A 51 10.19 -0.41 2.34
N GLU A 52 10.77 0.73 2.00
CA GLU A 52 10.33 2.04 2.48
C GLU A 52 8.94 2.44 1.95
N ALA A 53 8.61 2.07 0.71
CA ALA A 53 7.29 2.33 0.13
C ALA A 53 6.19 1.64 0.95
N THR A 54 6.33 0.34 1.24
CA THR A 54 5.38 -0.38 2.09
C THR A 54 5.35 0.21 3.51
N PHE A 55 6.51 0.53 4.09
CA PHE A 55 6.58 1.10 5.44
C PHE A 55 5.84 2.44 5.54
N GLU A 56 5.99 3.31 4.55
CA GLU A 56 5.30 4.59 4.49
C GLU A 56 3.78 4.41 4.28
N ALA A 57 3.37 3.41 3.49
CA ALA A 57 1.96 3.04 3.34
C ALA A 57 1.35 2.52 4.67
N CYS A 58 2.06 1.67 5.41
CA CYS A 58 1.63 1.22 6.74
C CYS A 58 1.50 2.39 7.72
N LYS A 59 2.45 3.33 7.72
CA LYS A 59 2.37 4.54 8.56
C LYS A 59 1.17 5.41 8.22
N PHE A 60 0.86 5.55 6.93
CA PHE A 60 -0.32 6.28 6.50
C PHE A 60 -1.60 5.61 7.00
N PHE A 61 -1.74 4.30 6.79
CA PHE A 61 -2.88 3.53 7.27
C PHE A 61 -3.06 3.65 8.80
N ASP A 62 -1.98 3.43 9.56
CA ASP A 62 -1.95 3.52 11.01
C ASP A 62 -2.45 4.89 11.53
N ARG A 63 -1.95 5.98 10.94
CA ARG A 63 -2.34 7.34 11.31
C ARG A 63 -3.81 7.62 11.03
N ARG A 64 -4.33 7.16 9.89
CA ARG A 64 -5.73 7.35 9.52
C ARG A 64 -6.66 6.60 10.47
N VAL A 65 -6.32 5.37 10.84
CA VAL A 65 -7.05 4.59 11.85
C VAL A 65 -6.99 5.27 13.22
N ALA A 66 -5.81 5.77 13.65
CA ALA A 66 -5.66 6.49 14.92
C ALA A 66 -6.52 7.76 14.96
N GLN A 67 -6.53 8.54 13.87
CA GLN A 67 -7.35 9.75 13.74
C GLN A 67 -8.84 9.44 13.77
N ALA A 68 -9.28 8.44 13.01
CA ALA A 68 -10.70 8.05 12.95
C ALA A 68 -11.20 7.46 14.29
N SER A 69 -10.34 6.72 15.00
CA SER A 69 -10.70 6.08 16.28
C SER A 69 -10.51 6.96 17.51
N GLY A 70 -9.72 8.04 17.41
CA GLY A 70 -9.32 8.86 18.56
C GLY A 70 -8.36 8.16 19.53
N ILE A 71 -7.78 7.02 19.15
CA ILE A 71 -6.87 6.23 19.99
C ILE A 71 -5.42 6.71 19.77
N SER A 72 -4.69 6.94 20.87
CA SER A 72 -3.29 7.41 20.84
C SER A 72 -2.23 6.30 20.69
N GLU A 73 -2.65 5.06 20.45
CA GLU A 73 -1.76 3.90 20.24
C GLU A 73 -1.38 3.74 18.77
N SER A 74 -0.51 2.76 18.46
CA SER A 74 -0.10 2.48 17.08
C SER A 74 0.09 0.98 16.84
N GLY A 75 0.15 0.59 15.57
CA GLY A 75 0.41 -0.76 15.12
C GLY A 75 -0.63 -1.76 15.61
N PHE A 76 -0.15 -2.92 16.06
CA PHE A 76 -0.99 -4.04 16.50
C PHE A 76 -2.06 -3.62 17.52
N THR A 77 -1.67 -2.92 18.58
CA THR A 77 -2.58 -2.56 19.67
C THR A 77 -3.70 -1.62 19.20
N LEU A 78 -3.35 -0.65 18.34
CA LEU A 78 -4.33 0.24 17.72
C LEU A 78 -5.36 -0.55 16.91
N MET A 79 -4.92 -1.46 16.04
CA MET A 79 -5.83 -2.24 15.19
C MET A 79 -6.75 -3.14 16.01
N MET A 80 -6.22 -3.79 17.06
CA MET A 80 -7.00 -4.64 17.95
C MET A 80 -8.11 -3.87 18.69
N LYS A 81 -7.87 -2.61 19.03
CA LYS A 81 -8.86 -1.75 19.71
C LYS A 81 -9.84 -1.11 18.74
N ALA A 82 -9.34 -0.48 17.67
CA ALA A 82 -10.15 0.28 16.72
C ALA A 82 -11.21 -0.61 16.03
N PHE A 83 -10.86 -1.86 15.70
CA PHE A 83 -11.73 -2.81 15.00
C PHE A 83 -12.37 -3.86 15.92
N SER A 84 -12.37 -3.65 17.24
CA SER A 84 -12.97 -4.61 18.18
C SER A 84 -14.44 -4.88 17.87
N GLU A 85 -14.86 -6.14 17.89
CA GLU A 85 -16.25 -6.57 17.77
C GLU A 85 -17.10 -6.24 19.00
N LYS A 86 -16.45 -6.14 20.18
CA LYS A 86 -17.14 -5.87 21.46
C LYS A 86 -17.39 -4.39 21.69
N ASN A 87 -16.50 -3.55 21.18
CA ASN A 87 -16.61 -2.09 21.26
C ASN A 87 -16.13 -1.49 19.94
N THR A 88 -16.93 -1.66 18.89
CA THR A 88 -16.56 -1.25 17.53
C THR A 88 -16.53 0.27 17.42
N ILE A 89 -15.33 0.82 17.25
CA ILE A 89 -15.14 2.23 16.95
C ILE A 89 -15.15 2.44 15.44
N ILE A 90 -14.39 1.61 14.71
CA ILE A 90 -14.38 1.59 13.24
C ILE A 90 -15.02 0.31 12.75
N LYS A 91 -16.15 0.46 12.06
CA LYS A 91 -16.87 -0.65 11.43
C LYS A 91 -16.17 -1.01 10.11
N ALA A 92 -15.86 -2.28 9.91
CA ALA A 92 -15.20 -2.77 8.70
C ALA A 92 -16.03 -3.81 7.92
N THR A 93 -17.26 -4.05 8.34
CA THR A 93 -18.21 -4.96 7.69
C THR A 93 -19.50 -4.24 7.29
N LEU A 94 -20.06 -4.64 6.15
CA LEU A 94 -21.41 -4.25 5.72
C LEU A 94 -22.47 -5.22 6.21
N LEU A 95 -22.08 -6.42 6.64
CA LEU A 95 -22.97 -7.46 7.10
C LEU A 95 -23.53 -7.12 8.49
N GLN A 96 -24.66 -7.75 8.82
CA GLN A 96 -25.34 -7.64 10.11
C GLN A 96 -25.42 -9.01 10.78
N GLY A 97 -25.65 -9.00 12.09
CA GLY A 97 -25.73 -10.22 12.90
C GLY A 97 -24.38 -10.95 13.02
N GLU A 98 -24.46 -12.23 13.36
CA GLU A 98 -23.29 -13.08 13.67
C GLU A 98 -22.25 -13.11 12.52
N SER A 99 -22.71 -13.14 11.26
CA SER A 99 -21.81 -13.11 10.11
C SER A 99 -20.99 -11.83 10.03
N GLY A 100 -21.60 -10.68 10.35
CA GLY A 100 -20.89 -9.40 10.40
C GLY A 100 -19.91 -9.33 11.56
N GLU A 101 -20.27 -9.84 12.73
CA GLU A 101 -19.36 -9.91 13.88
C GLU A 101 -18.13 -10.77 13.55
N ASN A 102 -18.32 -11.94 12.92
CA ASN A 102 -17.23 -12.81 12.49
C ASN A 102 -16.32 -12.14 11.45
N GLU A 103 -16.90 -11.44 10.46
CA GLU A 103 -16.12 -10.70 9.47
C GLU A 103 -15.33 -9.55 10.11
N GLN A 104 -15.94 -8.80 11.01
CA GLN A 104 -15.29 -7.73 11.78
C GLN A 104 -14.08 -8.28 12.57
N VAL A 105 -14.24 -9.43 13.24
CA VAL A 105 -13.14 -10.11 13.94
C VAL A 105 -12.02 -10.52 12.97
N GLY A 106 -12.38 -11.04 11.80
CA GLY A 106 -11.42 -11.39 10.75
C GLY A 106 -10.60 -10.18 10.30
N ILE A 107 -11.27 -9.07 9.98
CA ILE A 107 -10.61 -7.84 9.53
C ILE A 107 -9.71 -7.25 10.61
N LYS A 108 -10.18 -7.24 11.87
CA LYS A 108 -9.37 -6.85 13.03
C LYS A 108 -8.05 -7.63 13.07
N HIS A 109 -8.09 -8.95 12.93
CA HIS A 109 -6.89 -9.78 12.95
C HIS A 109 -5.99 -9.58 11.73
N ILE A 110 -6.57 -9.42 10.53
CA ILE A 110 -5.80 -9.14 9.32
C ILE A 110 -5.08 -7.80 9.44
N ALA A 111 -5.78 -6.74 9.86
CA ALA A 111 -5.18 -5.41 10.05
C ALA A 111 -4.08 -5.45 11.11
N ALA A 112 -4.32 -6.10 12.25
CA ALA A 112 -3.32 -6.22 13.31
C ALA A 112 -2.09 -7.04 12.88
N GLY A 113 -2.30 -8.18 12.22
CA GLY A 113 -1.25 -9.04 11.69
C GLY A 113 -0.43 -8.35 10.59
N MET A 114 -1.09 -7.64 9.68
CA MET A 114 -0.45 -6.82 8.65
C MET A 114 0.49 -5.79 9.27
N MET A 115 0.03 -5.06 10.29
CA MET A 115 0.87 -4.09 10.98
C MET A 115 2.09 -4.75 11.63
N SER A 116 1.92 -5.92 12.26
CA SER A 116 3.04 -6.67 12.85
C SER A 116 4.01 -7.22 11.79
N ALA A 117 3.53 -7.68 10.65
CA ALA A 117 4.35 -8.31 9.62
C ALA A 117 5.07 -7.30 8.72
N MET A 118 4.42 -6.19 8.38
CA MET A 118 4.94 -5.24 7.40
C MET A 118 5.66 -4.04 8.03
N ARG A 119 5.22 -3.59 9.22
CA ARG A 119 5.84 -2.46 9.92
C ARG A 119 6.99 -2.88 10.82
N ASN A 120 6.88 -4.04 11.47
CA ASN A 120 7.80 -4.42 12.56
C ASN A 120 9.18 -4.91 12.08
N PRO A 121 9.31 -5.78 11.05
CA PRO A 121 10.64 -6.26 10.61
C PRO A 121 11.46 -5.16 9.92
N LYS A 122 10.81 -4.34 9.09
CA LYS A 122 11.46 -3.31 8.26
C LYS A 122 11.93 -2.07 9.03
N GLY A 123 11.52 -1.91 10.29
CA GLY A 123 12.06 -0.89 11.19
C GLY A 123 13.32 -1.34 11.93
N HIS A 124 13.64 -2.63 11.90
CA HIS A 124 14.71 -3.25 12.69
C HIS A 124 15.82 -3.88 11.83
N GLU A 125 15.52 -4.31 10.60
CA GLU A 125 16.51 -4.84 9.66
C GLU A 125 16.70 -3.88 8.47
N TYR A 126 17.94 -3.46 8.24
CA TYR A 126 18.31 -2.40 7.29
C TYR A 126 18.59 -2.87 5.85
N ASP A 127 18.61 -4.19 5.63
CA ASP A 127 19.07 -4.80 4.36
C ASP A 127 17.98 -5.62 3.66
N LEU A 128 16.71 -5.39 4.01
CA LEU A 128 15.57 -6.04 3.36
C LEU A 128 15.29 -5.41 2.01
N MET A 129 15.80 -6.03 0.94
CA MET A 129 15.36 -5.73 -0.43
C MET A 129 14.14 -6.57 -0.79
N ASP A 130 12.96 -5.95 -0.73
CA ASP A 130 11.77 -6.53 -1.33
C ASP A 130 11.81 -6.39 -2.85
N SER A 131 11.36 -7.42 -3.56
CA SER A 131 11.10 -7.28 -4.99
C SER A 131 9.93 -6.32 -5.24
N PRO A 132 9.87 -5.67 -6.42
CA PRO A 132 8.75 -4.84 -6.80
C PRO A 132 7.39 -5.56 -6.67
N ASP A 133 7.33 -6.85 -7.01
CA ASP A 133 6.11 -7.65 -6.87
C ASP A 133 5.67 -7.81 -5.42
N VAL A 134 6.62 -8.11 -4.52
CA VAL A 134 6.32 -8.22 -3.07
C VAL A 134 5.83 -6.88 -2.52
N CYS A 135 6.45 -5.77 -2.94
CA CYS A 135 5.99 -4.44 -2.57
C CYS A 135 4.54 -4.19 -3.02
N LEU A 136 4.24 -4.49 -4.28
CA LEU A 136 2.92 -4.32 -4.85
C LEU A 136 1.86 -5.19 -4.16
N ASP A 137 2.20 -6.44 -3.82
CA ASP A 137 1.30 -7.35 -3.10
C ASP A 137 0.96 -6.79 -1.70
N GLN A 138 1.97 -6.30 -0.98
CA GLN A 138 1.77 -5.66 0.33
C GLN A 138 0.93 -4.38 0.21
N LEU A 139 1.24 -3.51 -0.76
CA LEU A 139 0.44 -2.31 -1.04
C LEU A 139 -1.00 -2.67 -1.41
N SER A 140 -1.21 -3.77 -2.13
CA SER A 140 -2.54 -4.27 -2.51
C SER A 140 -3.35 -4.73 -1.31
N ILE A 141 -2.72 -5.42 -0.34
CA ILE A 141 -3.37 -5.82 0.92
C ILE A 141 -3.82 -4.59 1.70
N ILE A 142 -2.93 -3.60 1.88
CA ILE A 142 -3.27 -2.35 2.58
C ILE A 142 -4.42 -1.64 1.84
N SER A 143 -4.34 -1.55 0.51
CA SER A 143 -5.36 -0.93 -0.32
C SER A 143 -6.72 -1.63 -0.22
N ALA A 144 -6.73 -2.96 -0.13
CA ALA A 144 -7.96 -3.74 0.03
C ALA A 144 -8.62 -3.47 1.38
N LEU A 145 -7.85 -3.40 2.46
CA LEU A 145 -8.36 -3.01 3.79
C LEU A 145 -8.91 -1.59 3.79
N MET A 146 -8.21 -0.64 3.17
CA MET A 146 -8.69 0.74 3.07
C MET A 146 -10.07 0.81 2.42
N ARG A 147 -10.23 0.21 1.23
CA ARG A 147 -11.51 0.17 0.51
C ARG A 147 -12.63 -0.50 1.30
N GLN A 148 -12.31 -1.60 1.99
CA GLN A 148 -13.28 -2.31 2.83
C GLN A 148 -13.78 -1.41 3.96
N ILE A 149 -12.88 -0.69 4.63
CA ILE A 149 -13.22 0.22 5.72
C ILE A 149 -13.98 1.44 5.20
N GLU A 150 -13.57 2.02 4.07
CA GLU A 150 -14.30 3.13 3.42
C GLU A 150 -15.75 2.74 3.13
N SER A 151 -15.93 1.54 2.58
CA SER A 151 -17.26 1.02 2.25
C SER A 151 -18.13 0.83 3.49
N ALA A 152 -17.54 0.41 4.62
CA ALA A 152 -18.28 0.04 5.82
C ALA A 152 -18.47 1.18 6.85
N HIS A 153 -17.55 2.13 6.91
CA HIS A 153 -17.53 3.22 7.90
C HIS A 153 -17.74 4.61 7.30
N GLY A 154 -17.49 4.76 6.00
CA GLY A 154 -17.40 6.05 5.32
C GLY A 154 -15.95 6.44 5.04
N ASP A 155 -15.78 7.57 4.35
CA ASP A 155 -14.47 8.01 3.86
C ASP A 155 -13.56 8.49 5.02
N ILE A 156 -12.66 7.61 5.46
CA ILE A 156 -11.62 7.91 6.46
C ILE A 156 -10.22 7.97 5.84
N PHE A 157 -10.09 7.73 4.53
CA PHE A 157 -8.82 7.71 3.79
C PHE A 157 -8.76 8.81 2.74
#